data_AF-A0A7R9FCQ0-F1
#
_entry.id   AF-A0A7R9FCQ0-F1
#
_cell.length_a   1.000
_cell.length_b   1.000
_cell.length_c   1.000
_cell.angle_alpha   90.00
_cell.angle_beta   90.00
_cell.angle_gamma   90.00
#
_symmetry.space_group_name_H-M   'P 1'
#
loop_
_entity.id
_entity.type
_entity.pdbx_description
1 polymer ?
#
loop_
_entity_poly.entity_id
_entity_poly.type
_entity_poly.pdbx_seq_one_letter_code
_entity_poly.pdbx_strand_id
1 'polypeptide(L)'
;MKIFLFYQPYTSHHNLCFIVYREPVKYDPTFKGPLNKRSCTDVICLGLFLVFVGAWIFVGCYGFTQGDPSRLLLPTDSQGRKCGLDTEVIDKPYLFFFDLTRCIRSNVCVESCPKKNFIYSNLSNLEAIKQDIKCKTSINVSSISTVDEFTGHVDREDCARYYLSSKAVSSRCIPLTSVGNFTVVFVATFSELTKLVHNLIMEFTDSEKVHEVLNSAPLKASSVL
;
A
#
# COMPACT_ATOMS: atom_id res chain seq x y z
N MET A 1 -11.05 -19.21 56.90
CA MET A 1 -9.93 -19.13 55.92
C MET A 1 -9.59 -20.56 55.50
N LYS A 2 -9.94 -20.95 54.27
CA LYS A 2 -9.62 -22.30 53.75
C LYS A 2 -8.73 -22.12 52.53
N ILE A 3 -7.47 -22.51 52.68
CA ILE A 3 -6.48 -22.55 51.61
C ILE A 3 -6.57 -23.96 51.01
N PHE A 4 -7.08 -24.07 49.79
CA PHE A 4 -7.00 -25.31 49.02
C PHE A 4 -5.75 -25.26 48.15
N LEU A 5 -4.78 -26.12 48.44
CA LEU A 5 -3.59 -26.33 47.63
C LEU A 5 -3.93 -27.36 46.56
N PHE A 6 -4.10 -26.93 45.31
CA PHE A 6 -4.06 -27.84 44.18
C PHE A 6 -2.60 -28.03 43.73
N TYR A 7 -2.13 -29.26 43.83
CA TYR A 7 -0.84 -29.70 43.30
C TYR A 7 -1.03 -30.03 41.81
N GLN A 8 -0.38 -29.28 40.91
CA GLN A 8 -0.16 -29.70 39.52
C GLN A 8 1.34 -29.82 39.25
N PRO A 9 1.81 -30.91 38.60
CA PRO A 9 3.23 -31.12 38.37
C PRO A 9 3.71 -30.50 37.03
N TYR A 10 4.95 -29.96 37.07
CA TYR A 10 5.90 -29.77 35.95
C TYR A 10 5.56 -28.64 34.93
N THR A 11 6.38 -27.65 34.58
CA THR A 11 7.84 -27.45 34.65
C THR A 11 8.20 -25.95 34.58
N SER A 12 9.21 -25.55 35.35
CA SER A 12 10.20 -24.49 35.10
C SER A 12 9.76 -23.11 34.61
N HIS A 13 9.31 -22.26 35.54
CA HIS A 13 9.88 -20.93 35.78
C HIS A 13 9.28 -20.39 37.09
N HIS A 14 10.13 -20.04 38.06
CA HIS A 14 9.70 -19.51 39.35
C HIS A 14 9.00 -18.15 39.18
N ASN A 15 7.67 -18.17 39.18
CA ASN A 15 6.81 -17.11 39.69
C ASN A 15 5.52 -17.78 40.18
N LEU A 16 5.39 -17.91 41.50
CA LEU A 16 4.17 -18.42 42.13
C LEU A 16 3.02 -17.46 41.79
N CYS A 17 2.13 -17.87 40.88
CA CYS A 17 0.91 -17.11 40.58
C CYS A 17 -0.09 -17.33 41.73
N PHE A 18 -0.06 -16.43 42.72
CA PHE A 18 -1.10 -16.38 43.73
C PHE A 18 -2.36 -15.74 43.13
N ILE A 19 -3.39 -16.53 42.87
CA ILE A 19 -4.72 -16.00 42.58
C ILE A 19 -5.33 -15.54 43.90
N VAL A 20 -5.19 -14.24 44.19
CA VAL A 20 -5.90 -13.59 45.31
C VAL A 20 -7.36 -13.46 44.91
N TYR A 21 -8.21 -14.35 45.42
CA TYR A 21 -9.66 -14.18 45.32
C TYR A 21 -10.08 -12.96 46.16
N ARG A 22 -10.31 -11.83 45.49
CA ARG A 22 -10.88 -10.62 46.09
C ARG A 22 -12.38 -10.79 46.18
N GLU A 23 -12.96 -10.50 47.33
CA GLU A 23 -14.42 -10.42 47.47
C GLU A 23 -14.97 -9.36 46.50
N PRO A 24 -16.13 -9.59 45.88
CA PRO A 24 -16.72 -8.64 44.95
C PRO A 24 -16.96 -7.31 45.65
N VAL A 25 -16.46 -6.22 45.05
CA VAL A 25 -16.62 -4.87 45.58
C VAL A 25 -18.12 -4.55 45.63
N LYS A 26 -18.65 -4.37 46.85
CA LYS A 26 -20.06 -3.98 47.04
C LYS A 26 -20.27 -2.59 46.45
N TYR A 27 -21.35 -2.44 45.69
CA TYR A 27 -21.77 -1.14 45.14
C TYR A 27 -22.06 -0.17 46.29
N ASP A 28 -21.28 0.91 46.38
CA ASP A 28 -21.51 1.99 47.33
C ASP A 28 -22.34 3.09 46.65
N PRO A 29 -23.62 3.28 46.99
CA PRO A 29 -24.48 4.29 46.39
C PRO A 29 -24.04 5.72 46.73
N THR A 30 -23.11 5.90 47.66
CA THR A 30 -22.52 7.20 48.02
C THR A 30 -21.20 7.47 47.32
N PHE A 31 -20.68 6.51 46.53
CA PHE A 31 -19.48 6.69 45.73
C PHE A 31 -19.73 7.68 44.58
N LYS A 32 -19.57 8.95 44.90
CA LYS A 32 -19.34 9.99 43.90
C LYS A 32 -17.93 9.76 43.41
N GLY A 33 -17.81 9.07 42.27
CA GLY A 33 -16.52 8.82 41.62
C GLY A 33 -15.72 10.11 41.42
N PRO A 34 -14.46 10.03 40.97
CA PRO A 34 -13.57 11.19 40.82
C PRO A 34 -14.04 12.13 39.70
N LEU A 35 -15.08 12.90 40.00
CA LEU A 35 -15.79 13.85 39.14
C LEU A 35 -15.77 15.27 39.73
N ASN A 36 -15.43 15.41 41.01
CA ASN A 36 -15.28 16.73 41.63
C ASN A 36 -13.92 17.33 41.24
N LYS A 37 -13.97 18.49 40.56
CA LYS A 37 -12.83 19.31 40.09
C LYS A 37 -12.07 18.78 38.86
N ARG A 38 -12.78 18.29 37.83
CA ARG A 38 -12.16 18.21 36.50
C ARG A 38 -12.14 19.60 35.88
N SER A 39 -11.00 20.29 36.03
CA SER A 39 -10.68 21.44 35.18
C SER A 39 -10.67 20.96 33.73
N CYS A 40 -11.04 21.83 32.78
CA CYS A 40 -11.24 21.51 31.37
C CYS A 40 -9.91 21.21 30.63
N THR A 41 -9.12 20.25 31.12
CA THR A 41 -7.88 19.75 30.49
C THR A 41 -8.14 19.25 29.08
N ASP A 42 -9.38 18.89 28.77
CA ASP A 42 -9.85 18.49 27.44
C ASP A 42 -9.69 19.62 26.40
N VAL A 43 -9.94 20.89 26.76
CA VAL A 43 -9.86 22.01 25.80
C VAL A 43 -8.42 22.28 25.36
N ILE A 44 -7.47 22.23 26.29
CA ILE A 44 -6.04 22.41 25.97
C ILE A 44 -5.51 21.21 25.18
N CYS A 45 -5.90 19.99 25.57
CA CYS A 45 -5.54 18.77 24.85
C CYS A 45 -6.09 18.78 23.41
N LEU A 46 -7.34 19.21 23.23
CA LEU A 46 -7.98 19.36 21.94
C LEU A 46 -7.28 20.41 21.07
N GLY A 47 -6.90 21.56 21.63
CA GLY A 47 -6.13 22.57 20.90
C GLY A 47 -4.78 22.05 20.40
N LEU A 48 -4.02 21.36 21.25
CA LEU A 48 -2.76 20.73 20.86
C LEU A 48 -2.94 19.65 19.79
N PHE A 49 -4.01 18.84 19.89
CA PHE A 49 -4.35 17.82 18.90
C PHE A 49 -4.67 18.44 17.54
N LEU A 50 -5.46 19.51 17.50
CA LEU A 50 -5.80 20.20 16.25
C LEU A 50 -4.58 20.84 15.59
N VAL A 51 -3.67 21.43 16.36
CA VAL A 51 -2.40 21.97 15.86
C VAL A 51 -1.53 20.85 15.27
N PHE A 52 -1.44 19.71 15.95
CA PHE A 52 -0.71 18.54 15.46
C PHE A 52 -1.30 18.03 14.13
N VAL A 53 -2.62 17.86 14.05
CA VAL A 53 -3.30 17.46 12.81
C VAL A 53 -3.08 18.48 11.69
N GLY A 54 -3.18 19.78 11.98
CA GLY A 54 -2.90 20.84 11.02
C GLY A 54 -1.46 20.80 10.49
N ALA A 55 -0.48 20.57 11.37
CA ALA A 55 0.92 20.41 10.98
C ALA A 55 1.15 19.20 10.07
N TRP A 56 0.49 18.06 10.35
CA TRP A 56 0.55 16.87 9.48
C TRP A 56 -0.10 17.09 8.12
N ILE A 57 -1.25 17.78 8.08
CA ILE A 57 -1.90 18.16 6.82
C ILE A 57 -0.97 19.07 6.02
N PHE A 58 -0.36 20.07 6.65
CA PHE A 58 0.60 20.97 6.00
C PHE A 58 1.79 20.22 5.39
N VAL A 59 2.43 19.33 6.16
CA VAL A 59 3.56 18.51 5.66
C VAL A 59 3.09 17.60 4.51
N GLY A 60 1.90 17.02 4.63
CA GLY A 60 1.28 16.22 3.56
C GLY A 60 1.11 17.04 2.28
N CYS A 61 0.43 18.19 2.35
CA CYS A 61 0.21 19.09 1.22
C CYS A 61 1.54 19.55 0.60
N TYR A 62 2.51 19.94 1.41
CA TYR A 62 3.85 20.33 0.92
C TYR A 62 4.53 19.19 0.16
N GLY A 63 4.44 17.95 0.66
CA GLY A 63 4.98 16.78 -0.02
C GLY A 63 4.28 16.45 -1.34
N PHE A 64 2.98 16.71 -1.46
CA PHE A 64 2.22 16.48 -2.69
C PHE A 64 2.41 17.59 -3.73
N THR A 65 2.54 18.85 -3.32
CA THR A 65 2.71 19.98 -4.27
C THR A 65 4.13 20.06 -4.82
N GLN A 66 5.14 19.75 -4.00
CA GLN A 66 6.54 19.79 -4.42
C GLN A 66 7.04 18.43 -4.93
N GLY A 67 6.34 17.33 -4.63
CA GLY A 67 6.71 15.98 -5.03
C GLY A 67 5.94 15.50 -6.25
N ASP A 68 6.52 14.53 -6.97
CA ASP A 68 5.79 13.73 -7.97
C ASP A 68 5.45 12.36 -7.35
N PRO A 69 4.25 12.17 -6.76
CA PRO A 69 3.86 10.91 -6.14
C PRO A 69 3.81 9.75 -7.14
N SER A 70 3.64 10.05 -8.43
CA SER A 70 3.61 9.06 -9.51
C SER A 70 4.90 8.26 -9.54
N ARG A 71 6.06 8.91 -9.32
CA ARG A 71 7.39 8.26 -9.31
C ARG A 71 7.56 7.21 -8.23
N LEU A 72 6.83 7.34 -7.12
CA LEU A 72 6.86 6.40 -6.00
C LEU A 72 5.96 5.19 -6.25
N LEU A 73 4.87 5.40 -6.98
CA LEU A 73 3.88 4.36 -7.29
C LEU A 73 4.27 3.50 -8.49
N LEU A 74 5.19 4.00 -9.34
CA LEU A 74 5.69 3.25 -10.50
C LEU A 74 6.33 1.94 -10.05
N PRO A 75 5.94 0.80 -10.65
CA PRO A 75 6.53 -0.48 -10.33
C PRO A 75 7.92 -0.63 -10.96
N THR A 76 8.74 -1.45 -10.30
CA THR A 76 10.11 -1.77 -10.73
C THR A 76 10.18 -3.24 -11.15
N ASP A 77 10.82 -3.48 -12.30
CA ASP A 77 11.17 -4.80 -12.85
C ASP A 77 12.25 -5.50 -11.97
N SER A 78 12.43 -6.82 -12.10
CA SER A 78 13.50 -7.61 -11.49
C SER A 78 14.91 -7.10 -11.84
N GLN A 79 15.05 -6.34 -12.93
CA GLN A 79 16.31 -5.68 -13.31
C GLN A 79 16.50 -4.29 -12.69
N GLY A 80 15.61 -3.85 -11.80
CA GLY A 80 15.72 -2.54 -11.14
C GLY A 80 15.21 -1.36 -11.98
N ARG A 81 14.61 -1.62 -13.14
CA ARG A 81 14.09 -0.59 -14.06
C ARG A 81 12.64 -0.24 -13.74
N LYS A 82 12.29 1.05 -13.77
CA LYS A 82 10.94 1.57 -13.53
C LYS A 82 10.13 1.56 -14.81
N CYS A 83 9.02 0.80 -14.81
CA CYS A 83 8.15 0.63 -15.97
C CYS A 83 7.53 1.96 -16.40
N GLY A 84 7.62 2.32 -17.68
CA GLY A 84 7.08 3.57 -18.23
C GLY A 84 7.93 4.81 -17.94
N LEU A 85 9.16 4.65 -17.46
CA LEU A 85 10.04 5.76 -17.14
C LEU A 85 11.46 5.62 -17.69
N ASP A 86 12.10 4.49 -17.44
CA ASP A 86 13.46 4.27 -17.94
C ASP A 86 13.44 4.06 -19.46
N THR A 87 14.48 4.52 -20.15
CA THR A 87 14.55 4.54 -21.63
C THR A 87 14.33 3.17 -22.28
N GLU A 88 14.71 2.09 -21.60
CA GLU A 88 14.55 0.71 -22.10
C GLU A 88 13.12 0.15 -21.94
N VAL A 89 12.32 0.74 -21.06
CA VAL A 89 10.97 0.26 -20.69
C VAL A 89 9.94 1.39 -20.72
N ILE A 90 10.21 2.47 -21.46
CA ILE A 90 9.34 3.64 -21.54
C ILE A 90 8.00 3.31 -22.22
N ASP A 91 8.03 2.45 -23.24
CA ASP A 91 6.84 1.97 -23.94
C ASP A 91 6.10 0.84 -23.18
N LYS A 92 6.58 0.48 -22.00
CA LYS A 92 6.11 -0.66 -21.21
C LYS A 92 5.71 -0.20 -19.81
N PRO A 93 4.53 0.45 -19.65
CA PRO A 93 4.15 1.06 -18.37
C PRO A 93 3.61 0.06 -17.34
N TYR A 94 3.30 -1.19 -17.71
CA TYR A 94 2.68 -2.16 -16.80
C TYR A 94 3.68 -3.20 -16.29
N LEU A 95 3.64 -3.54 -15.01
CA LEU A 95 4.43 -4.62 -14.43
C LEU A 95 3.68 -5.96 -14.49
N PHE A 96 4.32 -6.97 -15.06
CA PHE A 96 3.82 -8.32 -15.18
C PHE A 96 4.64 -9.30 -14.31
N PHE A 97 3.96 -10.24 -13.66
CA PHE A 97 4.57 -11.24 -12.78
C PHE A 97 4.56 -12.62 -13.45
N PHE A 98 5.70 -13.31 -13.47
CA PHE A 98 5.78 -14.64 -14.10
C PHE A 98 5.01 -15.69 -13.32
N ASP A 99 5.12 -15.66 -11.99
CA ASP A 99 4.42 -16.56 -11.10
C ASP A 99 4.03 -15.78 -9.84
N LEU A 100 2.73 -15.70 -9.54
CA LEU A 100 2.21 -15.08 -8.32
C LEU A 100 2.19 -16.05 -7.13
N THR A 101 2.29 -17.36 -7.37
CA THR A 101 2.30 -18.42 -6.34
C THR A 101 3.67 -18.57 -5.71
N ARG A 102 4.73 -18.32 -6.49
CA ARG A 102 6.08 -18.18 -5.95
C ARG A 102 6.30 -16.74 -5.53
N CYS A 103 6.95 -16.55 -4.38
CA CYS A 103 7.30 -15.23 -3.87
C CYS A 103 7.94 -14.40 -5.01
N ILE A 104 7.46 -13.17 -5.21
CA ILE A 104 7.68 -12.31 -6.39
C ILE A 104 9.18 -12.18 -6.71
N ARG A 105 9.72 -13.09 -7.53
CA ARG A 105 11.14 -13.15 -7.90
C ARG A 105 11.40 -12.59 -9.29
N SER A 106 10.55 -12.99 -10.23
CA SER A 106 10.71 -12.69 -11.65
C SER A 106 9.48 -11.93 -12.16
N ASN A 107 9.70 -10.66 -12.48
CA ASN A 107 8.71 -9.74 -13.01
C ASN A 107 9.34 -8.90 -14.12
N VAL A 108 8.52 -8.45 -15.08
CA VAL A 108 8.97 -7.72 -16.26
C VAL A 108 7.98 -6.61 -16.63
N CYS A 109 8.49 -5.50 -17.17
CA CYS A 109 7.62 -4.48 -17.75
C CYS A 109 7.01 -4.96 -19.09
N VAL A 110 5.73 -4.70 -19.30
CA VAL A 110 4.98 -5.02 -20.53
C VAL A 110 4.16 -3.83 -21.00
N GLU A 111 3.89 -3.79 -22.31
CA GLU A 111 3.08 -2.76 -22.95
C GLU A 111 1.58 -2.94 -22.66
N SER A 112 1.12 -4.19 -22.60
CA SER A 112 -0.27 -4.52 -22.25
C SER A 112 -0.33 -5.82 -21.47
N CYS A 113 -1.27 -5.87 -20.51
CA CYS A 113 -1.53 -7.10 -19.76
C CYS A 113 -2.12 -8.21 -20.65
N PRO A 114 -1.76 -9.48 -20.42
CA PRO A 114 -2.27 -10.61 -21.20
C PRO A 114 -3.77 -10.81 -20.97
N LYS A 115 -4.52 -10.98 -22.05
CA LYS A 115 -5.98 -11.23 -22.03
C LYS A 115 -6.34 -12.72 -22.06
N LYS A 116 -5.39 -13.58 -22.40
CA LYS A 116 -5.57 -15.04 -22.52
C LYS A 116 -4.66 -15.76 -21.54
N ASN A 117 -5.00 -17.00 -21.22
CA ASN A 117 -4.14 -17.89 -20.45
C ASN A 117 -3.14 -18.57 -21.38
N PHE A 118 -1.91 -18.74 -20.91
CA PHE A 118 -0.84 -19.42 -21.64
C PHE A 118 -0.12 -20.37 -20.69
N ILE A 119 0.18 -21.57 -21.19
CA ILE A 119 0.91 -22.59 -20.45
C ILE A 119 1.91 -23.20 -21.42
N TYR A 120 3.19 -23.06 -21.11
CA TYR A 120 4.28 -23.55 -21.96
C TYR A 120 4.16 -25.05 -22.27
N SER A 121 3.76 -25.86 -21.29
CA SER A 121 3.69 -27.34 -21.44
C SER A 121 2.63 -27.84 -22.43
N ASN A 122 1.69 -27.00 -22.86
CA ASN A 122 0.61 -27.40 -23.78
C ASN A 122 0.93 -27.09 -25.25
N LEU A 123 2.07 -26.43 -25.54
CA LEU A 123 2.42 -26.03 -26.90
C LEU A 123 3.53 -26.91 -27.47
N SER A 124 3.27 -27.49 -28.64
CA SER A 124 4.25 -28.22 -29.46
C SER A 124 4.76 -27.39 -30.66
N ASN A 125 4.14 -26.25 -30.94
CA ASN A 125 4.49 -25.39 -32.08
C ASN A 125 5.36 -24.20 -31.64
N LEU A 126 6.57 -24.11 -32.21
CA LEU A 126 7.56 -23.08 -31.91
C LEU A 126 7.08 -21.65 -32.23
N GLU A 127 6.28 -21.49 -33.29
CA GLU A 127 5.78 -20.16 -33.69
C GLU A 127 4.78 -19.60 -32.68
N ALA A 128 3.91 -20.45 -32.15
CA ALA A 128 2.95 -20.07 -31.12
C ALA A 128 3.65 -19.71 -29.80
N ILE A 129 4.73 -20.41 -29.46
CA ILE A 129 5.55 -20.09 -28.28
C ILE A 129 6.18 -18.71 -28.44
N LYS A 130 6.78 -18.40 -29.60
CA LYS A 130 7.44 -17.11 -29.83
C LYS A 130 6.50 -15.91 -29.72
N GLN A 131 5.25 -16.05 -30.16
CA GLN A 131 4.29 -14.95 -30.13
C GLN A 131 3.77 -14.64 -28.73
N ASP A 132 3.52 -15.69 -27.95
CA ASP A 132 2.81 -15.55 -26.67
C ASP A 132 3.74 -15.54 -25.45
N ILE A 133 4.94 -16.15 -25.53
CA ILE A 133 5.86 -16.20 -24.38
C ILE A 133 6.29 -14.81 -23.92
N LYS A 134 6.32 -14.61 -22.60
CA LYS A 134 6.81 -13.38 -21.98
C LYS A 134 8.15 -13.66 -21.30
N CYS A 135 9.17 -12.93 -21.71
CA CYS A 135 10.53 -13.05 -21.21
C CYS A 135 11.07 -11.69 -20.77
N LYS A 136 12.14 -11.70 -19.98
CA LYS A 136 12.92 -10.50 -19.63
C LYS A 136 13.48 -9.85 -20.90
N THR A 137 13.66 -8.53 -20.87
CA THR A 137 14.23 -7.76 -21.99
C THR A 137 15.63 -8.19 -22.39
N SER A 138 16.37 -8.86 -21.50
CA SER A 138 17.71 -9.39 -21.80
C SER A 138 17.70 -10.55 -22.81
N ILE A 139 16.55 -11.17 -23.08
CA ILE A 139 16.43 -12.30 -23.99
C ILE A 139 15.74 -11.86 -25.28
N ASN A 140 16.42 -12.09 -26.40
CA ASN A 140 15.82 -11.91 -27.72
C ASN A 140 15.06 -13.19 -28.12
N VAL A 141 13.74 -13.16 -27.99
CA VAL A 141 12.86 -14.31 -28.28
C VAL A 141 12.94 -14.72 -29.76
N SER A 142 13.27 -13.79 -30.65
CA SER A 142 13.33 -14.04 -32.11
C SER A 142 14.51 -14.91 -32.51
N SER A 143 15.64 -14.82 -31.79
CA SER A 143 16.88 -15.55 -32.11
C SER A 143 16.87 -17.01 -31.66
N ILE A 144 15.93 -17.42 -30.80
CA ILE A 144 15.86 -18.79 -30.27
C ILE A 144 15.23 -19.71 -31.32
N SER A 145 15.94 -20.77 -31.72
CA SER A 145 15.52 -21.67 -32.80
C SER A 145 14.98 -23.02 -32.35
N THR A 146 15.21 -23.43 -31.10
CA THR A 146 14.82 -24.75 -30.59
C THR A 146 13.97 -24.66 -29.33
N VAL A 147 13.10 -25.66 -29.14
CA VAL A 147 12.26 -25.78 -27.94
C VAL A 147 13.11 -26.04 -26.69
N ASP A 148 14.25 -26.73 -26.83
CA ASP A 148 15.18 -27.02 -25.72
C ASP A 148 15.93 -25.78 -25.21
N GLU A 149 16.11 -24.73 -26.03
CA GLU A 149 16.60 -23.45 -25.52
C GLU A 149 15.54 -22.75 -24.66
N PHE A 150 14.27 -22.83 -25.07
CA PHE A 150 13.17 -22.25 -24.30
C PHE A 150 13.01 -22.92 -22.93
N THR A 151 13.17 -24.25 -22.83
CA THR A 151 13.13 -24.94 -21.53
C THR A 151 14.22 -24.42 -20.61
N GLY A 152 15.46 -24.26 -21.11
CA GLY A 152 16.57 -23.71 -20.34
C GLY A 152 16.35 -22.27 -19.86
N HIS A 153 15.63 -21.44 -20.61
CA HIS A 153 15.27 -20.08 -20.19
C HIS A 153 14.08 -20.03 -19.23
N VAL A 154 13.10 -20.92 -19.39
CA VAL A 154 11.98 -21.05 -18.45
C VAL A 154 12.48 -21.56 -17.10
N ASP A 155 13.40 -22.52 -17.08
CA ASP A 155 13.94 -23.09 -15.84
C ASP A 155 14.87 -22.13 -15.09
N ARG A 156 15.51 -21.19 -15.81
CA ARG A 156 16.28 -20.07 -15.23
C ARG A 156 15.42 -18.87 -14.80
N GLU A 157 14.10 -18.97 -14.92
CA GLU A 157 13.14 -17.88 -14.65
C GLU A 157 13.40 -16.61 -15.49
N ASP A 158 13.94 -16.76 -16.70
CA ASP A 158 14.08 -15.67 -17.66
C ASP A 158 12.82 -15.48 -18.51
N CYS A 159 12.01 -16.53 -18.61
CA CYS A 159 10.71 -16.53 -19.27
C CYS A 159 9.64 -17.12 -18.35
N ALA A 160 8.40 -16.62 -18.50
CA ALA A 160 7.26 -17.12 -17.76
C ALA A 160 6.88 -18.54 -18.23
N ARG A 161 6.85 -19.51 -17.32
CA ARG A 161 6.40 -20.89 -17.61
C ARG A 161 4.91 -20.94 -17.98
N TYR A 162 4.11 -20.11 -17.32
CA TYR A 162 2.68 -19.96 -17.57
C TYR A 162 2.25 -18.56 -17.15
N TYR A 163 1.11 -18.11 -17.67
CA TYR A 163 0.48 -16.88 -17.23
C TYR A 163 -1.02 -16.90 -17.38
N LEU A 164 -1.69 -16.13 -16.54
CA LEU A 164 -3.15 -16.02 -16.52
C LEU A 164 -3.60 -14.71 -17.16
N SER A 165 -4.82 -14.72 -17.69
CA SER A 165 -5.52 -13.52 -18.11
C SER A 165 -5.62 -12.53 -16.95
N SER A 166 -5.19 -11.29 -17.20
CA SER A 166 -5.06 -10.26 -16.18
C SER A 166 -5.55 -8.91 -16.69
N LYS A 167 -5.87 -8.02 -15.76
CA LYS A 167 -6.19 -6.63 -16.05
C LYS A 167 -5.16 -5.71 -15.41
N ALA A 168 -4.96 -4.56 -16.04
CA ALA A 168 -4.14 -3.50 -15.48
C ALA A 168 -4.85 -2.86 -14.29
N VAL A 169 -4.19 -2.86 -13.14
CA VAL A 169 -4.63 -2.22 -11.89
C VAL A 169 -3.41 -1.53 -11.29
N SER A 170 -3.43 -0.20 -11.19
CA SER A 170 -2.31 0.61 -10.66
C SER A 170 -0.95 0.23 -11.31
N SER A 171 -0.90 0.27 -12.65
CA SER A 171 0.28 -0.11 -13.44
C SER A 171 0.79 -1.55 -13.22
N ARG A 172 -0.02 -2.45 -12.66
CA ARG A 172 0.34 -3.86 -12.43
C ARG A 172 -0.67 -4.78 -13.11
N CYS A 173 -0.22 -5.89 -13.66
CA CYS A 173 -1.08 -6.90 -14.25
C CYS A 173 -1.49 -7.91 -13.18
N ILE A 174 -2.77 -7.89 -12.79
CA ILE A 174 -3.30 -8.76 -11.73
C ILE A 174 -4.43 -9.63 -12.30
N PRO A 175 -4.41 -10.96 -12.08
CA PRO A 175 -5.50 -11.84 -12.48
C PRO A 175 -6.75 -11.56 -11.64
N LEU A 176 -7.86 -11.24 -12.31
CA LEU A 176 -9.15 -10.92 -11.68
C LEU A 176 -9.74 -12.05 -10.85
N THR A 177 -9.30 -13.29 -11.09
CA THR A 177 -9.71 -14.46 -10.32
C THR A 177 -9.09 -14.48 -8.92
N SER A 178 -7.97 -13.78 -8.70
CA SER A 178 -7.19 -13.85 -7.45
C SER A 178 -7.45 -12.70 -6.47
N VAL A 179 -8.07 -11.62 -6.93
CA VAL A 179 -8.53 -10.50 -6.10
C VAL A 179 -9.94 -10.18 -6.57
N GLY A 180 -10.94 -10.52 -5.74
CA GLY A 180 -12.33 -10.34 -6.09
C GLY A 180 -12.61 -8.93 -6.63
N ASN A 181 -13.56 -8.81 -7.57
CA ASN A 181 -13.92 -7.55 -8.23
C ASN A 181 -14.05 -6.34 -7.27
N PHE A 182 -14.44 -6.57 -6.01
CA PHE A 182 -14.59 -5.54 -4.99
C PHE A 182 -13.29 -4.82 -4.60
N THR A 183 -12.15 -5.51 -4.48
CA THR A 183 -10.89 -4.87 -4.05
C THR A 183 -10.26 -4.02 -5.16
N VAL A 184 -10.37 -4.48 -6.41
CA VAL A 184 -9.90 -3.72 -7.59
C VAL A 184 -10.74 -2.46 -7.79
N VAL A 185 -12.06 -2.54 -7.59
CA VAL A 185 -12.94 -1.36 -7.60
C VAL A 185 -12.52 -0.39 -6.51
N PHE A 186 -12.26 -0.86 -5.28
CA PHE A 186 -11.88 0.01 -4.16
C PHE A 186 -10.54 0.74 -4.38
N VAL A 187 -9.52 0.05 -4.91
CA VAL A 187 -8.22 0.70 -5.21
C VAL A 187 -8.35 1.69 -6.36
N ALA A 188 -9.11 1.35 -7.41
CA ALA A 188 -9.35 2.25 -8.53
C ALA A 188 -10.17 3.48 -8.11
N THR A 189 -11.25 3.31 -7.35
CA THR A 189 -12.06 4.43 -6.86
C THR A 189 -11.30 5.30 -5.87
N PHE A 190 -10.48 4.72 -5.00
CA PHE A 190 -9.64 5.50 -4.09
C PHE A 190 -8.58 6.30 -4.85
N SER A 191 -7.96 5.74 -5.89
CA SER A 191 -7.03 6.44 -6.80
C SER A 191 -7.69 7.62 -7.53
N GLU A 192 -8.91 7.45 -8.02
CA GLU A 192 -9.62 8.56 -8.69
C GLU A 192 -10.12 9.61 -7.69
N LEU A 193 -10.51 9.18 -6.48
CA LEU A 193 -10.89 10.09 -5.40
C LEU A 193 -9.70 10.92 -4.91
N THR A 194 -8.51 10.34 -4.78
CA THR A 194 -7.30 11.09 -4.43
C THR A 194 -6.92 12.10 -5.51
N LYS A 195 -7.12 11.80 -6.80
CA LYS A 195 -6.94 12.79 -7.89
C LYS A 195 -7.95 13.95 -7.81
N LEU A 196 -9.21 13.66 -7.48
CA LEU A 196 -10.24 14.69 -7.29
C LEU A 196 -9.97 15.56 -6.05
N VAL A 197 -9.60 14.93 -4.93
CA VAL A 197 -9.18 15.63 -3.72
C VAL A 197 -7.92 16.45 -3.98
N HIS A 198 -6.97 15.94 -4.77
CA HIS A 198 -5.78 16.67 -5.19
C HIS A 198 -6.12 17.92 -6.02
N ASN A 199 -7.03 17.80 -6.99
CA ASN A 199 -7.47 18.96 -7.79
C ASN A 199 -8.18 20.02 -6.94
N LEU A 200 -9.05 19.60 -6.02
CA LEU A 200 -9.71 20.52 -5.09
C LEU A 200 -8.70 21.18 -4.14
N ILE A 201 -7.74 20.44 -3.61
CA ILE A 201 -6.69 20.99 -2.74
C ILE A 201 -5.80 21.97 -3.51
N MET A 202 -5.43 21.66 -4.76
CA MET A 202 -4.67 22.56 -5.64
C MET A 202 -5.41 23.88 -5.87
N GLU A 203 -6.74 23.83 -6.02
CA GLU A 203 -7.60 25.02 -6.15
C GLU A 203 -7.68 25.85 -4.85
N PHE A 204 -7.46 25.25 -3.69
CA PHE A 204 -7.33 25.95 -2.40
C PHE A 204 -5.91 26.43 -2.08
N THR A 205 -4.86 25.83 -2.67
CA THR A 205 -3.46 26.22 -2.45
C THR A 205 -2.92 27.24 -3.46
N ASP A 206 -3.77 27.74 -4.36
CA ASP A 206 -3.36 28.83 -5.25
C ASP A 206 -2.92 30.05 -4.43
N SER A 207 -1.63 30.37 -4.57
CA SER A 207 -0.88 31.36 -3.81
C SER A 207 -1.47 32.77 -3.91
N GLU A 208 -2.33 33.02 -4.90
CA GLU A 208 -2.91 34.34 -5.16
C GLU A 208 -4.00 34.71 -4.14
N LYS A 209 -4.83 33.75 -3.68
CA LYS A 209 -5.95 34.02 -2.74
C LYS A 209 -5.55 33.98 -1.27
N VAL A 210 -4.54 33.21 -0.88
CA VAL A 210 -4.08 33.14 0.52
C VAL A 210 -3.48 34.48 0.96
N HIS A 211 -2.79 35.17 0.04
CA HIS A 211 -2.26 36.52 0.29
C HIS A 211 -3.36 37.59 0.41
N GLU A 212 -4.49 37.43 -0.28
CA GLU A 212 -5.63 38.35 -0.19
C GLU A 212 -6.39 38.20 1.14
N VAL A 213 -6.55 36.97 1.63
CA VAL A 213 -7.21 36.68 2.91
C VAL A 213 -6.38 37.20 4.11
N LEU A 214 -5.05 37.03 4.08
CA LEU A 214 -4.16 37.57 5.12
C LEU A 214 -4.14 39.11 5.18
N ASN A 215 -4.36 39.78 4.05
CA ASN A 215 -4.39 41.25 3.98
C ASN A 215 -5.78 41.87 4.23
N SER A 216 -6.86 41.08 4.19
CA SER A 216 -8.23 41.54 4.50
C SER A 216 -8.60 41.46 5.99
N ALA A 217 -7.76 40.81 6.82
CA ALA A 217 -7.99 40.77 8.26
C ALA A 217 -7.59 42.12 8.88
N PRO A 218 -8.53 42.90 9.44
CA PRO A 218 -8.18 44.15 10.09
C PRO A 218 -7.34 43.84 11.34
N LEU A 219 -6.04 44.13 11.28
CA LEU A 219 -5.18 44.24 12.45
C LEU A 219 -5.70 45.40 13.31
N LYS A 220 -6.64 45.10 14.21
CA LYS A 220 -6.97 46.02 15.31
C LYS A 220 -5.85 45.91 16.34
N ALA A 221 -4.79 46.69 16.11
CA ALA A 221 -3.81 47.00 17.13
C ALA A 221 -4.53 47.69 18.28
N SER A 222 -4.78 46.96 19.37
CA SER A 222 -5.23 47.55 20.63
C SER A 222 -4.00 47.77 21.50
N SER A 223 -3.36 48.92 21.29
CA SER A 223 -2.49 49.53 22.29
C SER A 223 -3.36 50.11 23.40
N VAL A 224 -3.39 49.51 24.58
CA VAL A 224 -3.74 50.24 25.81
C VAL A 224 -2.91 49.68 26.95
N LEU A 225 -2.23 50.63 27.61
CA LEU A 225 -1.64 50.59 28.94
C LEU A 225 -2.42 49.76 29.97
#